data_AF-A0A3C0TUN9-F1
#
_entry.id   AF-A0A3C0TUN9-F1
#
_cell.length_a   1.000
_cell.length_b   1.000
_cell.length_c   1.000
_cell.angle_alpha   90.00
_cell.angle_beta   90.00
_cell.angle_gamma   90.00
#
_symmetry.space_group_name_H-M   'P 1'
#
loop_
_entity.id
_entity.type
_entity.pdbx_description
1 polymer ?
#
loop_
_entity_poly.entity_id
_entity_poly.type
_entity_poly.pdbx_seq_one_letter_code
_entity_poly.pdbx_strand_id
1 'polypeptide(L)'
;MMDDNLCIFAQTAPVQCGREKSMGLDFRYKKLGYVALNVTDVAKSAAFYENMVGLDPTGEGKDGCRFFRCSQDHHNIILYPARTGGLKRVGWEMEDDRNLDMAFEHFTEIGLKPHWLDAAEAAALFQGRTFRMTEPNTGATFEYYAQITQLVPPYSQKITKIARLGHVVFSVADFDSAVKFFTGQLNYKVSDYISGVIAFMRCFPNPYHHSFAIGKANENRLNHV
;
A
#
# COMPACT_ATOMS: atom_id res chain seq x y z
N MET A 1 62.72 -6.32 -48.57
CA MET A 1 61.38 -6.05 -49.12
C MET A 1 60.55 -7.27 -48.76
N MET A 2 59.75 -7.19 -47.69
CA MET A 2 58.30 -6.86 -47.76
C MET A 2 57.59 -8.00 -48.52
N ASP A 3 56.70 -8.84 -47.97
CA ASP A 3 55.61 -8.67 -46.98
C ASP A 3 55.29 -10.05 -46.34
N ASP A 4 55.12 -10.22 -45.02
CA ASP A 4 53.96 -9.93 -44.14
C ASP A 4 52.68 -10.78 -44.36
N ASN A 5 52.52 -11.79 -43.49
CA ASN A 5 51.34 -12.24 -42.74
C ASN A 5 49.91 -11.98 -43.29
N LEU A 6 49.09 -13.04 -43.33
CA LEU A 6 47.85 -13.11 -42.51
C LEU A 6 47.25 -14.54 -42.48
N CYS A 7 47.53 -15.30 -41.42
CA CYS A 7 46.71 -16.45 -41.03
C CYS A 7 45.57 -15.98 -40.14
N ILE A 8 44.36 -16.37 -40.51
CA ILE A 8 43.08 -15.99 -39.92
C ILE A 8 42.94 -16.63 -38.52
N PHE A 9 43.04 -15.82 -37.47
CA PHE A 9 42.57 -16.18 -36.14
C PHE A 9 41.15 -15.65 -35.95
N ALA A 10 40.17 -16.54 -35.85
CA ALA A 10 38.81 -16.20 -35.45
C ALA A 10 38.84 -15.75 -33.97
N GLN A 11 38.73 -14.44 -33.75
CA GLN A 11 38.48 -13.88 -32.43
C GLN A 11 37.04 -14.20 -32.04
N THR A 12 36.86 -15.12 -31.10
CA THR A 12 35.62 -15.21 -30.34
C THR A 12 35.50 -13.95 -29.48
N ALA A 13 34.53 -13.10 -29.80
CA ALA A 13 34.22 -11.93 -28.99
C ALA A 13 33.90 -12.38 -27.55
N PRO A 14 34.40 -11.68 -26.51
CA PRO A 14 34.01 -11.97 -25.15
C PRO A 14 32.50 -11.69 -25.01
N VAL A 15 31.77 -12.67 -24.48
CA VAL A 15 30.41 -12.47 -23.99
C VAL A 15 30.48 -11.33 -22.99
N GLN A 16 29.96 -10.15 -23.36
CA GLN A 16 29.71 -9.08 -22.40
C GLN A 16 28.67 -9.63 -21.42
N CYS A 17 29.15 -10.07 -20.26
CA CYS A 17 28.32 -10.24 -19.08
C CYS A 17 27.77 -8.85 -18.75
N GLY A 18 26.59 -8.55 -19.31
CA GLY A 18 25.82 -7.40 -18.90
C GLY A 18 25.63 -7.52 -17.40
N ARG A 19 26.17 -6.57 -16.65
CA ARG A 19 25.73 -6.35 -15.28
C ARG A 19 24.24 -6.04 -15.38
N GLU A 20 23.39 -7.02 -15.10
CA GLU A 20 22.03 -6.74 -14.68
C GLU A 20 22.19 -5.77 -13.51
N LYS A 21 21.80 -4.50 -13.72
CA LYS A 21 21.49 -3.64 -12.59
C LYS A 21 20.43 -4.41 -11.83
N SER A 22 20.80 -4.96 -10.67
CA SER A 22 19.83 -5.16 -9.60
C SER A 22 19.25 -3.78 -9.32
N MET A 23 18.23 -3.37 -10.08
CA MET A 23 17.46 -2.17 -9.78
C MET A 23 16.74 -2.49 -8.49
N GLY A 24 17.32 -2.04 -7.38
CA GLY A 24 16.60 -2.02 -6.12
C GLY A 24 15.28 -1.27 -6.33
N LEU A 25 14.25 -1.66 -5.59
CA LEU A 25 13.04 -0.87 -5.56
C LEU A 25 13.36 0.47 -4.88
N ASP A 26 13.39 1.53 -5.68
CA ASP A 26 13.88 2.83 -5.23
C ASP A 26 12.77 3.71 -4.59
N PHE A 27 11.49 3.37 -4.80
CA PHE A 27 10.37 4.11 -4.22
C PHE A 27 10.14 3.76 -2.74
N ARG A 28 9.68 4.74 -1.97
CA ARG A 28 9.62 4.71 -0.51
C ARG A 28 8.26 5.18 0.03
N TYR A 29 7.85 4.55 1.12
CA TYR A 29 6.58 4.77 1.81
C TYR A 29 6.77 5.60 3.06
N LYS A 30 5.81 6.49 3.34
CA LYS A 30 5.73 7.17 4.62
C LYS A 30 5.02 6.33 5.67
N LYS A 31 3.82 5.79 5.36
CA LYS A 31 2.99 5.03 6.30
C LYS A 31 1.83 4.29 5.63
N LEU A 32 1.18 3.41 6.39
CA LEU A 32 -0.21 3.04 6.14
C LEU A 32 -1.07 4.28 6.41
N GLY A 33 -1.70 4.80 5.37
CA GLY A 33 -2.44 6.07 5.41
C GLY A 33 -3.84 5.90 5.95
N TYR A 34 -4.62 5.01 5.32
CA TYR A 34 -5.99 4.73 5.74
C TYR A 34 -6.47 3.34 5.28
N VAL A 35 -7.60 2.89 5.85
CA VAL A 35 -8.37 1.75 5.35
C VAL A 35 -9.82 2.16 5.10
N ALA A 36 -10.36 1.83 3.92
CA ALA A 36 -11.77 1.99 3.62
C ALA A 36 -12.50 0.66 3.74
N LEU A 37 -13.64 0.68 4.42
CA LEU A 37 -14.48 -0.48 4.69
C LEU A 37 -15.86 -0.26 4.07
N ASN A 38 -16.35 -1.27 3.39
CA ASN A 38 -17.77 -1.41 3.04
C ASN A 38 -18.51 -1.88 4.29
N VAL A 39 -19.62 -1.22 4.64
CA VAL A 39 -20.47 -1.52 5.79
C VAL A 39 -21.94 -1.52 5.41
N THR A 40 -22.72 -2.38 6.05
CA THR A 40 -24.17 -2.54 5.76
C THR A 40 -25.04 -1.51 6.47
N ASP A 41 -24.54 -0.91 7.55
CA ASP A 41 -25.20 0.15 8.31
C ASP A 41 -24.16 1.19 8.73
N VAL A 42 -24.07 2.27 7.96
CA VAL A 42 -23.08 3.33 8.18
C VAL A 42 -23.30 4.02 9.51
N ALA A 43 -24.54 4.24 9.93
CA ALA A 43 -24.84 4.94 11.18
C ALA A 43 -24.38 4.11 12.38
N LYS A 44 -24.68 2.80 12.38
CA LYS A 44 -24.22 1.88 13.44
C LYS A 44 -22.70 1.74 13.45
N SER A 45 -22.07 1.61 12.29
CA SER A 45 -20.60 1.52 12.21
C SER A 45 -19.91 2.84 12.62
N ALA A 46 -20.46 3.99 12.24
CA ALA A 46 -19.97 5.30 12.66
C ALA A 46 -20.02 5.44 14.19
N ALA A 47 -21.14 5.07 14.81
CA ALA A 47 -21.28 5.09 16.26
C ALA A 47 -20.26 4.18 16.96
N PHE A 48 -19.89 3.04 16.37
CA PHE A 48 -18.84 2.18 16.92
C PHE A 48 -17.46 2.86 16.89
N TYR A 49 -17.03 3.38 15.73
CA TYR A 49 -15.72 4.03 15.60
C TYR A 49 -15.61 5.31 16.41
N GLU A 50 -16.70 6.08 16.54
CA GLU A 50 -16.72 7.31 17.33
C GLU A 50 -16.84 7.04 18.84
N ASN A 51 -17.87 6.29 19.25
CA ASN A 51 -18.27 6.23 20.66
C ASN A 51 -17.66 5.05 21.43
N MET A 52 -17.11 4.06 20.74
CA MET A 52 -16.44 2.91 21.39
C MET A 52 -14.95 2.97 21.16
N VAL A 53 -14.51 3.14 19.91
CA VAL A 53 -13.08 3.25 19.60
C VAL A 53 -12.54 4.62 20.00
N GLY A 54 -13.30 5.70 19.76
CA GLY A 54 -12.88 7.06 20.11
C GLY A 54 -12.16 7.80 18.98
N LEU A 55 -12.43 7.45 17.72
CA LEU A 55 -11.92 8.17 16.56
C LEU A 55 -12.67 9.49 16.36
N ASP A 56 -11.99 10.50 15.79
CA ASP A 56 -12.63 11.78 15.48
C ASP A 56 -13.34 11.67 14.12
N PRO A 57 -14.66 11.95 14.03
CA PRO A 57 -15.31 12.12 12.74
C PRO A 57 -14.77 13.37 12.05
N THR A 58 -14.49 13.27 10.76
CA THR A 58 -13.95 14.39 9.97
C THR A 58 -14.88 14.84 8.85
N GLY A 59 -16.04 14.19 8.73
CA GLY A 59 -17.12 14.62 7.87
C GLY A 59 -17.81 13.46 7.17
N GLU A 60 -18.69 13.83 6.26
CA GLU A 60 -19.39 12.92 5.37
C GLU A 60 -18.95 13.21 3.94
N GLY A 61 -18.76 12.16 3.16
CA GLY A 61 -18.46 12.29 1.74
C GLY A 61 -19.70 12.15 0.88
N LYS A 62 -19.48 12.14 -0.43
CA LYS A 62 -20.52 11.76 -1.39
C LYS A 62 -20.99 10.33 -1.11
N ASP A 63 -22.23 10.05 -1.49
CA ASP A 63 -22.85 8.72 -1.38
C ASP A 63 -23.00 8.21 0.07
N GLY A 64 -22.95 9.10 1.06
CA GLY A 64 -23.18 8.76 2.47
C GLY A 64 -22.01 8.06 3.15
N CYS A 65 -20.80 8.17 2.61
CA CYS A 65 -19.62 7.65 3.31
C CYS A 65 -19.22 8.54 4.51
N ARG A 66 -18.56 7.95 5.51
CA ARG A 66 -18.14 8.64 6.73
C ARG A 66 -16.64 8.53 6.94
N PHE A 67 -16.01 9.65 7.27
CA PHE A 67 -14.58 9.75 7.50
C PHE A 67 -14.25 9.84 8.99
N PHE A 68 -13.19 9.14 9.41
CA PHE A 68 -12.67 9.17 10.77
C PHE A 68 -11.15 9.26 10.77
N ARG A 69 -10.56 9.95 11.75
CA ARG A 69 -9.11 10.08 11.95
C ARG A 69 -8.65 9.60 13.32
N CYS A 70 -7.39 9.19 13.37
CA CYS A 70 -6.57 8.96 14.57
C CYS A 70 -5.18 9.61 14.46
N SER A 71 -5.02 10.57 13.54
CA SER A 71 -3.79 11.31 13.28
C SER A 71 -4.14 12.76 12.88
N GLN A 72 -3.15 13.54 12.42
CA GLN A 72 -3.41 14.84 11.81
C GLN A 72 -4.02 14.74 10.41
N ASP A 73 -4.00 13.57 9.76
CA ASP A 73 -4.59 13.41 8.43
C ASP A 73 -6.11 13.60 8.47
N HIS A 74 -6.70 13.99 7.33
CA HIS A 74 -8.15 14.10 7.19
C HIS A 74 -8.86 12.81 7.59
N HIS A 75 -8.29 11.66 7.27
CA HIS A 75 -8.90 10.38 7.62
C HIS A 75 -7.86 9.26 7.68
N ASN A 76 -8.15 8.26 8.51
CA ASN A 76 -7.46 6.97 8.57
C ASN A 76 -8.45 5.80 8.43
N ILE A 77 -9.75 6.03 8.64
CA ILE A 77 -10.83 5.07 8.36
C ILE A 77 -11.91 5.77 7.51
N ILE A 78 -12.39 5.08 6.48
CA ILE A 78 -13.57 5.50 5.70
C ILE A 78 -14.60 4.38 5.73
N LEU A 79 -15.85 4.72 6.01
CA LEU A 79 -16.97 3.78 5.98
C LEU A 79 -17.85 4.09 4.78
N TYR A 80 -18.00 3.14 3.87
CA TYR A 80 -18.87 3.25 2.70
C TYR A 80 -20.11 2.38 2.85
N PRO A 81 -21.32 2.90 2.55
CA PRO A 81 -22.51 2.06 2.52
C PRO A 81 -22.40 1.02 1.41
N ALA A 82 -22.71 -0.23 1.74
CA ALA A 82 -22.70 -1.34 0.79
C ALA A 82 -23.69 -2.43 1.22
N ARG A 83 -24.08 -3.30 0.27
CA ARG A 83 -24.94 -4.46 0.57
C ARG A 83 -24.22 -5.54 1.39
N THR A 84 -22.90 -5.59 1.31
CA THR A 84 -22.05 -6.58 2.00
C THR A 84 -20.90 -5.88 2.68
N GLY A 85 -20.57 -6.31 3.90
CA GLY A 85 -19.41 -5.81 4.63
C GLY A 85 -18.10 -6.35 4.04
N GLY A 86 -17.02 -5.57 4.16
CA GLY A 86 -15.69 -6.03 3.75
C GLY A 86 -14.72 -4.90 3.47
N LEU A 87 -13.50 -5.26 3.09
CA LEU A 87 -12.51 -4.28 2.65
C LEU A 87 -12.95 -3.64 1.32
N LYS A 88 -12.91 -2.31 1.27
CA LYS A 88 -13.03 -1.57 0.01
C LYS A 88 -11.65 -1.23 -0.55
N ARG A 89 -10.73 -0.76 0.30
CA ARG A 89 -9.44 -0.23 -0.15
C ARG A 89 -8.43 -0.08 0.99
N VAL A 90 -7.14 -0.20 0.68
CA VAL A 90 -6.03 0.18 1.56
C VAL A 90 -5.26 1.32 0.93
N GLY A 91 -5.04 2.40 1.68
CA GLY A 91 -4.29 3.58 1.22
C GLY A 91 -2.88 3.62 1.81
N TRP A 92 -1.88 3.70 0.93
CA TRP A 92 -0.47 3.86 1.26
C TRP A 92 -0.02 5.29 0.96
N GLU A 93 0.48 5.97 1.98
CA GLU A 93 1.10 7.29 1.78
C GLU A 93 2.57 7.10 1.42
N MET A 94 2.96 7.60 0.25
CA MET A 94 4.34 7.65 -0.24
C MET A 94 5.09 8.81 0.44
N GLU A 95 6.43 8.76 0.46
CA GLU A 95 7.22 9.83 1.09
C GLU A 95 6.98 11.21 0.44
N ASP A 96 6.87 11.23 -0.89
CA ASP A 96 6.63 12.42 -1.70
C ASP A 96 6.10 12.03 -3.11
N ASP A 97 5.80 13.03 -3.93
CA ASP A 97 5.28 12.81 -5.30
C ASP A 97 6.29 12.10 -6.22
N ARG A 98 7.60 12.25 -5.97
CA ARG A 98 8.62 11.54 -6.74
C ARG A 98 8.56 10.04 -6.48
N ASN A 99 8.43 9.64 -5.21
CA ASN A 99 8.26 8.25 -4.84
C ASN A 99 6.93 7.67 -5.36
N LEU A 100 5.90 8.51 -5.44
CA LEU A 100 4.62 8.14 -6.05
C LEU A 100 4.79 7.85 -7.55
N ASP A 101 5.46 8.72 -8.29
CA ASP A 101 5.72 8.54 -9.73
C ASP A 101 6.58 7.29 -9.99
N MET A 102 7.65 7.08 -9.20
CA MET A 102 8.50 5.88 -9.29
C MET A 102 7.73 4.58 -9.02
N ALA A 103 6.79 4.59 -8.05
CA ALA A 103 5.94 3.42 -7.79
C ALA A 103 4.97 3.18 -8.96
N PHE A 104 4.37 4.23 -9.52
CA PHE A 104 3.47 4.12 -10.66
C PHE A 104 4.18 3.53 -11.89
N GLU A 105 5.37 4.05 -12.21
CA GLU A 105 6.21 3.56 -13.31
C GLU A 105 6.58 2.09 -13.11
N HIS A 106 7.11 1.73 -11.94
CA HIS A 106 7.48 0.35 -11.63
C HIS A 106 6.28 -0.60 -11.75
N PHE A 107 5.14 -0.28 -11.13
CA PHE A 107 3.94 -1.12 -11.20
C PHE A 107 3.38 -1.24 -12.62
N THR A 108 3.59 -0.23 -13.46
CA THR A 108 3.27 -0.30 -14.89
C THR A 108 4.19 -1.28 -15.61
N GLU A 109 5.51 -1.18 -15.39
CA GLU A 109 6.53 -2.04 -16.01
C GLU A 109 6.32 -3.53 -15.68
N ILE A 110 5.94 -3.85 -14.44
CA ILE A 110 5.67 -5.23 -14.01
C ILE A 110 4.24 -5.70 -14.32
N GLY A 111 3.45 -4.88 -15.02
CA GLY A 111 2.15 -5.28 -15.58
C GLY A 111 0.95 -5.24 -14.62
N LEU A 112 1.05 -4.52 -13.48
CA LEU A 112 -0.06 -4.40 -12.51
C LEU A 112 -1.17 -3.42 -12.94
N LYS A 113 -0.97 -2.71 -14.07
CA LYS A 113 -1.94 -1.78 -14.67
C LYS A 113 -2.46 -0.73 -13.67
N PRO A 114 -1.58 0.01 -12.96
CA PRO A 114 -2.03 1.10 -12.11
C PRO A 114 -2.71 2.19 -12.96
N HIS A 115 -3.66 2.90 -12.38
CA HIS A 115 -4.33 4.03 -13.04
C HIS A 115 -4.46 5.22 -12.10
N TRP A 116 -4.19 6.40 -12.63
CA TRP A 116 -4.41 7.66 -11.92
C TRP A 116 -5.91 7.91 -11.74
N LEU A 117 -6.28 8.45 -10.59
CA LEU A 117 -7.62 8.97 -10.36
C LEU A 117 -7.80 10.31 -11.07
N ASP A 118 -9.04 10.65 -11.38
CA ASP A 118 -9.35 12.01 -11.78
C ASP A 118 -9.19 12.98 -10.59
N ALA A 119 -8.98 14.26 -10.90
CA ALA A 119 -8.72 15.27 -9.88
C ALA A 119 -9.91 15.48 -8.92
N ALA A 120 -11.14 15.26 -9.38
CA ALA A 120 -12.33 15.44 -8.56
C ALA A 120 -12.50 14.30 -7.55
N GLU A 121 -12.13 13.07 -7.92
CA GLU A 121 -12.12 11.92 -7.05
C GLU A 121 -11.02 12.03 -6.00
N ALA A 122 -9.80 12.40 -6.40
CA ALA A 122 -8.70 12.65 -5.46
C ALA A 122 -9.07 13.76 -4.45
N ALA A 123 -9.66 14.86 -4.93
CA ALA A 123 -10.14 15.94 -4.07
C ALA A 123 -11.27 15.48 -3.12
N ALA A 124 -12.18 14.60 -3.55
CA ALA A 124 -13.21 14.03 -2.69
C ALA A 124 -12.64 13.12 -1.59
N LEU A 125 -11.41 12.65 -1.76
CA LEU A 125 -10.64 11.94 -0.73
C LEU A 125 -9.70 12.87 0.04
N PHE A 126 -9.73 14.17 -0.19
CA PHE A 126 -8.82 15.12 0.48
C PHE A 126 -7.34 14.80 0.24
N GLN A 127 -7.04 14.18 -0.91
CA GLN A 127 -5.71 13.75 -1.31
C GLN A 127 -5.19 14.62 -2.47
N GLY A 128 -3.86 14.62 -2.63
CA GLY A 128 -3.20 15.07 -3.85
C GLY A 128 -3.30 14.03 -4.97
N ARG A 129 -2.33 14.02 -5.88
CA ARG A 129 -2.24 13.02 -6.95
C ARG A 129 -2.29 11.61 -6.34
N THR A 130 -3.12 10.77 -6.93
CA THR A 130 -3.44 9.45 -6.39
C THR A 130 -3.62 8.46 -7.52
N PHE A 131 -3.07 7.26 -7.38
CA PHE A 131 -3.34 6.14 -8.30
C PHE A 131 -3.82 4.91 -7.54
N ARG A 132 -4.46 3.99 -8.26
CA ARG A 132 -4.89 2.70 -7.72
C ARG A 132 -4.44 1.54 -8.56
N MET A 133 -4.30 0.39 -7.92
CA MET A 133 -4.17 -0.91 -8.56
C MET A 133 -4.89 -1.99 -7.75
N THR A 134 -5.12 -3.14 -8.37
CA THR A 134 -5.54 -4.35 -7.66
C THR A 134 -4.31 -5.18 -7.36
N GLU A 135 -4.03 -5.45 -6.10
CA GLU A 135 -2.90 -6.28 -5.70
C GLU A 135 -3.23 -7.76 -5.99
N PRO A 136 -2.43 -8.46 -6.80
CA PRO A 136 -2.81 -9.75 -7.38
C PRO A 136 -2.92 -10.89 -6.35
N ASN A 137 -2.18 -10.85 -5.24
CA ASN A 137 -2.15 -11.95 -4.27
C ASN A 137 -3.29 -11.90 -3.26
N THR A 138 -3.77 -10.70 -2.93
CA THR A 138 -4.87 -10.44 -2.00
C THR A 138 -6.19 -10.15 -2.71
N GLY A 139 -6.14 -9.69 -3.96
CA GLY A 139 -7.28 -9.17 -4.71
C GLY A 139 -7.76 -7.80 -4.22
N ALA A 140 -7.06 -7.18 -3.27
CA ALA A 140 -7.47 -5.91 -2.68
C ALA A 140 -7.13 -4.73 -3.60
N THR A 141 -7.98 -3.70 -3.59
CA THR A 141 -7.61 -2.41 -4.18
C THR A 141 -6.63 -1.70 -3.25
N PHE A 142 -5.44 -1.42 -3.77
CA PHE A 142 -4.44 -0.58 -3.11
C PHE A 142 -4.42 0.79 -3.78
N GLU A 143 -4.43 1.84 -2.97
CA GLU A 143 -4.36 3.23 -3.37
C GLU A 143 -3.06 3.84 -2.87
N TYR A 144 -2.42 4.66 -3.70
CA TYR A 144 -1.14 5.28 -3.42
C TYR A 144 -1.27 6.78 -3.65
N TYR A 145 -0.83 7.57 -2.68
CA TYR A 145 -0.84 9.02 -2.71
C TYR A 145 0.35 9.57 -1.92
N ALA A 146 0.76 10.82 -2.16
CA ALA A 146 1.86 11.45 -1.42
C ALA A 146 1.40 12.54 -0.46
N GLN A 147 0.19 13.05 -0.65
CA GLN A 147 -0.34 14.20 0.07
C GLN A 147 -1.79 13.95 0.48
N ILE A 148 -2.11 14.32 1.72
CA ILE A 148 -3.47 14.31 2.27
C ILE A 148 -3.64 15.55 3.15
N THR A 149 -4.83 16.15 3.12
CA THR A 149 -5.17 17.31 3.96
C THR A 149 -4.89 16.99 5.42
N GLN A 150 -4.20 17.90 6.10
CA GLN A 150 -3.93 17.82 7.54
C GLN A 150 -4.90 18.75 8.29
N LEU A 151 -5.51 18.25 9.37
CA LEU A 151 -6.50 18.95 10.17
C LEU A 151 -5.90 19.54 11.44
N VAL A 152 -6.43 20.71 11.81
CA VAL A 152 -6.12 21.41 13.07
C VAL A 152 -7.39 21.50 13.96
N PRO A 153 -7.27 21.34 15.29
CA PRO A 153 -6.06 21.02 16.04
C PRO A 153 -5.59 19.57 15.81
N PRO A 154 -4.33 19.24 16.19
CA PRO A 154 -3.84 17.87 16.16
C PRO A 154 -4.79 16.90 16.86
N TYR A 155 -4.86 15.67 16.37
CA TYR A 155 -5.68 14.64 16.98
C TYR A 155 -5.25 14.38 18.43
N SER A 156 -6.23 14.29 19.32
CA SER A 156 -6.04 13.95 20.71
C SER A 156 -6.71 12.62 21.00
N GLN A 157 -5.98 11.74 21.67
CA GLN A 157 -6.44 10.42 22.05
C GLN A 157 -7.65 10.49 23.00
N LYS A 158 -8.67 9.70 22.71
CA LYS A 158 -9.88 9.57 23.53
C LYS A 158 -9.98 8.17 24.15
N ILE A 159 -11.16 7.57 24.09
CA ILE A 159 -11.63 6.36 24.79
C ILE A 159 -10.59 5.25 24.86
N THR A 160 -10.20 4.68 23.71
CA THR A 160 -9.22 3.57 23.66
C THR A 160 -7.78 4.02 23.47
N LYS A 161 -7.55 5.34 23.45
CA LYS A 161 -6.22 5.94 23.25
C LYS A 161 -5.48 5.46 22.00
N ILE A 162 -6.19 5.26 20.87
CA ILE A 162 -5.55 4.95 19.58
C ILE A 162 -4.54 6.03 19.23
N ALA A 163 -3.27 5.66 19.08
CA ALA A 163 -2.18 6.60 18.77
C ALA A 163 -1.99 6.85 17.27
N ARG A 164 -2.37 5.88 16.45
CA ARG A 164 -2.22 5.89 14.98
C ARG A 164 -2.93 4.67 14.40
N LEU A 165 -3.13 4.69 13.09
CA LEU A 165 -3.38 3.48 12.31
C LEU A 165 -2.07 2.68 12.24
N GLY A 166 -2.06 1.50 12.85
CA GLY A 166 -0.84 0.70 13.02
C GLY A 166 -0.52 -0.13 11.79
N HIS A 167 -1.44 -1.02 11.43
CA HIS A 167 -1.20 -2.02 10.39
C HIS A 167 -2.50 -2.50 9.75
N VAL A 168 -2.35 -3.27 8.67
CA VAL A 168 -3.45 -4.03 8.06
C VAL A 168 -2.95 -5.45 7.78
N VAL A 169 -3.78 -6.45 8.08
CA VAL A 169 -3.43 -7.85 7.91
C VAL A 169 -4.38 -8.52 6.93
N PHE A 170 -3.81 -9.28 6.00
CA PHE A 170 -4.54 -10.10 5.07
C PHE A 170 -4.35 -11.58 5.38
N SER A 171 -5.39 -12.35 5.14
CA SER A 171 -5.27 -13.79 4.96
C SER A 171 -5.17 -14.08 3.47
N VAL A 172 -4.25 -14.94 3.06
CA VAL A 172 -4.01 -15.28 1.64
C VAL A 172 -3.91 -16.78 1.43
N ALA A 173 -4.39 -17.24 0.27
CA ALA A 173 -4.32 -18.64 -0.13
C ALA A 173 -2.89 -19.05 -0.56
N ASP A 174 -2.24 -18.21 -1.38
CA ASP A 174 -0.86 -18.43 -1.83
C ASP A 174 0.13 -17.57 -1.02
N PHE A 175 0.45 -18.06 0.18
CA PHE A 175 1.27 -17.34 1.15
C PHE A 175 2.70 -17.07 0.66
N ASP A 176 3.39 -18.07 0.11
CA ASP A 176 4.80 -17.92 -0.28
C ASP A 176 4.95 -17.00 -1.50
N SER A 177 4.05 -17.09 -2.48
CA SER A 177 4.03 -16.17 -3.63
C SER A 177 3.73 -14.74 -3.18
N ALA A 178 2.77 -14.56 -2.26
CA ALA A 178 2.47 -13.25 -1.70
C ALA A 178 3.69 -12.65 -0.99
N VAL A 179 4.36 -13.38 -0.08
CA VAL A 179 5.57 -12.88 0.61
C VAL A 179 6.65 -12.45 -0.40
N LYS A 180 6.93 -13.29 -1.40
CA LYS A 180 7.92 -12.98 -2.45
C LYS A 180 7.52 -11.73 -3.24
N PHE A 181 6.25 -11.60 -3.60
CA PHE A 181 5.76 -10.45 -4.33
C PHE A 181 5.86 -9.15 -3.52
N PHE A 182 5.40 -9.13 -2.27
CA PHE A 182 5.44 -7.92 -1.43
C PHE A 182 6.88 -7.46 -1.18
N THR A 183 7.80 -8.40 -0.94
CA THR A 183 9.21 -8.09 -0.66
C THR A 183 10.00 -7.74 -1.92
N GLY A 184 9.70 -8.39 -3.05
CA GLY A 184 10.41 -8.26 -4.30
C GLY A 184 9.93 -7.12 -5.20
N GLN A 185 8.63 -6.80 -5.16
CA GLN A 185 7.99 -5.85 -6.09
C GLN A 185 7.36 -4.62 -5.41
N LEU A 186 6.97 -4.70 -4.13
CA LEU A 186 6.29 -3.59 -3.42
C LEU A 186 7.17 -2.87 -2.40
N ASN A 187 8.45 -3.24 -2.31
CA ASN A 187 9.45 -2.69 -1.40
C ASN A 187 9.09 -2.85 0.08
N TYR A 188 8.41 -3.94 0.44
CA TYR A 188 8.17 -4.26 1.83
C TYR A 188 9.37 -5.03 2.39
N LYS A 189 9.63 -4.88 3.68
CA LYS A 189 10.68 -5.63 4.38
C LYS A 189 10.04 -6.49 5.44
N VAL A 190 10.38 -7.78 5.44
CA VAL A 190 10.02 -8.69 6.53
C VAL A 190 10.69 -8.18 7.80
N SER A 191 9.90 -8.06 8.86
CA SER A 191 10.36 -7.68 10.19
C SER A 191 10.32 -8.85 11.16
N ASP A 192 9.34 -9.74 11.00
CA ASP A 192 9.21 -10.98 11.75
C ASP A 192 8.46 -12.02 10.90
N TYR A 193 8.68 -13.30 11.18
CA TYR A 193 8.22 -14.39 10.33
C TYR A 193 8.03 -15.69 11.10
N ILE A 194 6.84 -16.26 11.00
CA ILE A 194 6.53 -17.62 11.46
C ILE A 194 6.27 -18.48 10.23
N SER A 195 7.18 -19.41 9.96
CA SER A 195 7.19 -20.21 8.74
C SER A 195 5.85 -20.92 8.49
N GLY A 196 5.26 -20.67 7.32
CA GLY A 196 3.99 -21.25 6.90
C GLY A 196 2.75 -20.72 7.63
N VAL A 197 2.89 -19.72 8.50
CA VAL A 197 1.80 -19.17 9.31
C VAL A 197 1.57 -17.69 9.00
N ILE A 198 2.56 -16.83 9.21
CA ILE A 198 2.42 -15.37 9.07
C ILE A 198 3.76 -14.69 8.78
N ALA A 199 3.72 -13.67 7.94
CA ALA A 199 4.84 -12.77 7.67
C ALA A 199 4.46 -11.35 8.07
N PHE A 200 5.17 -10.78 9.03
CA PHE A 200 5.05 -9.38 9.42
C PHE A 200 5.99 -8.55 8.57
N MET A 201 5.47 -7.45 8.02
CA MET A 201 6.19 -6.61 7.09
C MET A 201 5.98 -5.13 7.38
N ARG A 202 6.98 -4.35 7.04
CA ARG A 202 6.92 -2.89 7.02
C ARG A 202 7.10 -2.42 5.59
N CYS A 203 6.22 -1.53 5.13
CA CYS A 203 6.46 -0.80 3.90
C CYS A 203 7.70 0.09 4.10
N PHE A 204 8.75 -0.07 3.28
CA PHE A 204 10.01 0.60 3.54
C PHE A 204 9.92 2.11 3.26
N PRO A 205 10.51 2.99 4.09
CA PRO A 205 11.34 2.77 5.28
C PRO A 205 10.62 2.73 6.64
N ASN A 206 9.29 2.58 6.69
CA ASN A 206 8.51 2.69 7.94
C ASN A 206 9.23 2.00 9.13
N PRO A 207 9.50 2.73 10.23
CA PRO A 207 10.33 2.23 11.31
C PRO A 207 9.58 1.30 12.27
N TYR A 208 8.25 1.23 12.21
CA TYR A 208 7.48 0.37 13.10
C TYR A 208 7.66 -1.11 12.75
N HIS A 209 7.41 -1.96 13.75
CA HIS A 209 7.54 -3.42 13.61
C HIS A 209 6.81 -3.91 12.35
N HIS A 210 5.58 -3.49 12.14
CA HIS A 210 4.85 -3.80 10.92
C HIS A 210 3.78 -2.74 10.64
N SER A 211 3.54 -2.50 9.36
CA SER A 211 2.38 -1.79 8.83
C SER A 211 1.51 -2.70 7.97
N PHE A 212 2.01 -3.90 7.65
CA PHE A 212 1.36 -4.88 6.82
C PHE A 212 1.69 -6.29 7.32
N ALA A 213 0.77 -7.22 7.22
CA ALA A 213 1.08 -8.64 7.39
C ALA A 213 0.21 -9.50 6.48
N ILE A 214 0.73 -10.67 6.15
CA ILE A 214 -0.03 -11.73 5.47
C ILE A 214 0.04 -12.99 6.30
N GLY A 215 -1.10 -13.64 6.51
CA GLY A 215 -1.22 -14.94 7.14
C GLY A 215 -1.75 -15.98 6.15
N LYS A 216 -1.28 -17.22 6.26
CA LYS A 216 -1.75 -18.33 5.42
C LYS A 216 -3.20 -18.71 5.77
N ALA A 217 -4.04 -18.85 4.76
CA ALA A 217 -5.42 -19.31 4.89
C ALA A 217 -5.87 -20.07 3.63
N ASN A 218 -7.13 -20.48 3.57
CA ASN A 218 -7.70 -21.13 2.38
C ASN A 218 -8.31 -20.15 1.36
N GLU A 219 -8.45 -18.89 1.75
CA GLU A 219 -9.07 -17.84 0.92
C GLU A 219 -8.44 -16.48 1.21
N ASN A 220 -8.49 -15.61 0.21
CA ASN A 220 -8.04 -14.23 0.33
C ASN A 220 -9.10 -13.37 1.04
N ARG A 221 -8.73 -12.72 2.14
CA ARG A 221 -9.61 -11.78 2.84
C ARG A 221 -8.82 -10.79 3.69
N LEU A 222 -9.46 -9.68 4.02
CA LEU A 222 -9.03 -8.87 5.16
C LEU A 222 -9.14 -9.71 6.43
N ASN A 223 -8.05 -9.77 7.20
CA ASN A 223 -8.04 -10.42 8.51
C ASN A 223 -8.43 -9.40 9.58
N HIS A 224 -7.66 -8.31 9.70
CA HIS A 224 -7.96 -7.20 10.60
C HIS A 224 -7.19 -5.93 10.22
N VAL A 225 -7.59 -4.84 10.87
CA VAL A 225 -6.95 -3.53 10.90
C VAL A 225 -6.74 -3.18 12.37
#